data_AF-B4DG10-F1
#
_entry.id   AF-B4DG10-F1
#
_cell.length_a   1.000
_cell.length_b   1.000
_cell.length_c   1.000
_cell.angle_alpha   90.00
_cell.angle_beta   90.00
_cell.angle_gamma   90.00
#
_symmetry.space_group_name_H-M   'P 1'
#
loop_
_entity.id
_entity.type
_entity.pdbx_description
1 polymer ?
#
loop_
_entity_poly.entity_id
_entity_poly.type
_entity_poly.pdbx_seq_one_letter_code
_entity_poly.pdbx_strand_id
1 'polypeptide(L)'
;MSKKGRSKGEKPEMETDAVQMANEALREGLIRQHEQEAARTAKIKEILELKAARKQAEEALSNCMQADKTKAADLRAAYQAHQDEVHRIKRECERDIRRLMDEIKGKDRVILALEKELGVQAGQTQKLLLQKEALDEQLVQVKEAERHHSSPKRELPPGIGDMVELMGVQDQHMDERDVRRFQLKIAELNSVIRKLEDRNTLLADERNELLKRSRETEVQLKPLVEKNKRMNKKNEDLLQSIQRMEEKIKNLTRENVEMKEKLSAQASLKRHTSLNDLSLTRDEQEIEFLRLQVLEQQHVIDDLSLERERLLRSKRHRGKSLKPPKKHVVETFFGFDEESVDSETLSETSYNTDRTDRTPATPEEDLDDATAREEADLRFCQLTREYQALQRAYALLQEQVGGTLDAEREARTREQLQADLLRCQAKIEDLEKLLVEKGQDSKWVEEKQLLIRTNQDLLEKIYRLEMEENQLKNEMQDAKDQNELLEFRVLELEVRDSICCKLSNGADILFEPKLKFM
;
A
#
# COMPACT_ATOMS: atom_id res chain seq x y z
N MET A 1 -41.10 132.50 12.89
CA MET A 1 -40.65 131.62 14.01
C MET A 1 -41.70 130.52 14.12
N SER A 2 -41.48 129.21 13.99
CA SER A 2 -40.30 128.36 13.88
C SER A 2 -40.72 127.03 13.21
N LYS A 3 -39.76 126.35 12.58
CA LYS A 3 -39.88 125.05 11.87
C LYS A 3 -40.12 123.85 12.80
N LYS A 4 -40.43 122.72 12.15
CA LYS A 4 -40.28 121.28 12.52
C LYS A 4 -41.61 120.60 12.82
N GLY A 5 -41.92 119.42 12.30
CA GLY A 5 -41.16 118.49 11.47
C GLY A 5 -41.95 117.18 11.44
N ARG A 6 -42.07 116.58 10.25
CA ARG A 6 -42.54 115.21 10.06
C ARG A 6 -41.70 114.26 10.93
N SER A 7 -42.35 113.35 11.64
CA SER A 7 -41.79 112.08 12.07
C SER A 7 -42.87 111.02 11.83
N LYS A 8 -42.76 110.33 10.68
CA LYS A 8 -43.34 109.00 10.51
C LYS A 8 -42.47 108.08 11.37
N GLY A 9 -43.01 107.58 12.47
CA GLY A 9 -42.35 106.52 13.25
C GLY A 9 -42.53 105.19 12.51
N GLU A 10 -41.47 104.69 11.92
CA GLU A 10 -41.30 103.32 11.46
C GLU A 10 -41.51 102.36 12.64
N LYS A 11 -42.64 101.62 12.66
CA LYS A 11 -42.82 100.39 13.44
C LYS A 11 -43.76 99.41 12.72
N PRO A 12 -43.33 98.78 11.61
CA PRO A 12 -43.85 97.45 11.29
C PRO A 12 -42.78 96.38 11.01
N GLU A 13 -41.53 96.75 10.66
CA GLU A 13 -40.52 95.78 10.19
C GLU A 13 -39.93 94.91 11.32
N MET A 14 -39.66 95.47 12.51
CA MET A 14 -39.15 94.67 13.64
C MET A 14 -40.16 93.64 14.17
N GLU A 15 -41.46 93.89 14.03
CA GLU A 15 -42.51 93.00 14.53
C GLU A 15 -42.78 91.86 13.55
N THR A 16 -42.65 92.12 12.23
CA THR A 16 -42.67 91.06 11.20
C THR A 16 -41.45 90.17 11.27
N ASP A 17 -40.25 90.71 11.52
CA ASP A 17 -39.01 89.94 11.64
C ASP A 17 -39.02 89.03 12.87
N ALA A 18 -39.58 89.50 14.00
CA ALA A 18 -39.72 88.71 15.21
C ALA A 18 -40.70 87.52 15.04
N VAL A 19 -41.81 87.73 14.34
CA VAL A 19 -42.78 86.66 14.03
C VAL A 19 -42.21 85.65 13.03
N GLN A 20 -41.41 86.12 12.09
CA GLN A 20 -40.77 85.27 11.09
C GLN A 20 -39.68 84.39 11.72
N MET A 21 -38.84 84.95 12.60
CA MET A 21 -37.89 84.18 13.42
C MET A 21 -38.59 83.17 14.34
N ALA A 22 -39.71 83.55 14.98
CA ALA A 22 -40.46 82.63 15.84
C ALA A 22 -41.05 81.44 15.04
N ASN A 23 -41.53 81.68 13.82
CA ASN A 23 -42.02 80.63 12.93
C ASN A 23 -40.91 79.71 12.41
N GLU A 24 -39.73 80.24 12.12
CA GLU A 24 -38.56 79.44 11.75
C GLU A 24 -38.06 78.59 12.93
N ALA A 25 -37.96 79.17 14.13
CA ALA A 25 -37.62 78.42 15.34
C ALA A 25 -38.62 77.31 15.65
N LEU A 26 -39.92 77.55 15.43
CA LEU A 26 -40.96 76.53 15.58
C LEU A 26 -40.79 75.39 14.56
N ARG A 27 -40.49 75.71 13.29
CA ARG A 27 -40.23 74.73 12.23
C ARG A 27 -39.00 73.89 12.53
N GLU A 28 -37.91 74.51 12.95
CA GLU A 28 -36.70 73.79 13.37
C GLU A 28 -36.97 72.90 14.59
N GLY A 29 -37.78 73.36 15.55
CA GLY A 29 -38.19 72.57 16.71
C GLY A 29 -38.97 71.31 16.31
N LEU A 30 -39.91 71.44 15.36
CA LEU A 30 -40.67 70.32 14.79
C LEU A 30 -39.79 69.34 14.01
N ILE A 31 -38.83 69.83 13.23
CA ILE A 31 -37.87 68.99 12.51
C ILE A 31 -37.00 68.20 13.49
N ARG A 32 -36.43 68.87 14.50
CA ARG A 32 -35.64 68.20 15.56
C ARG A 32 -36.44 67.17 16.33
N GLN A 33 -37.73 67.43 16.61
CA GLN A 33 -38.62 66.44 17.24
C GLN A 33 -38.83 65.22 16.34
N HIS A 34 -39.12 65.43 15.06
CA HIS A 34 -39.32 64.33 14.11
C HIS A 34 -38.03 63.50 13.92
N GLU A 35 -36.87 64.14 13.85
CA GLU A 35 -35.56 63.47 13.82
C GLU A 35 -35.31 62.67 15.10
N GLN A 36 -35.68 63.21 16.27
CA GLN A 36 -35.54 62.50 17.54
C GLN A 36 -36.49 61.29 17.63
N GLU A 37 -37.71 61.38 17.10
CA GLU A 37 -38.66 60.27 16.99
C GLU A 37 -38.20 59.20 15.98
N ALA A 38 -37.65 59.61 14.83
CA ALA A 38 -37.05 58.71 13.86
C ALA A 38 -35.84 57.96 14.45
N ALA A 39 -34.97 58.63 15.19
CA ALA A 39 -33.84 58.01 15.88
C ALA A 39 -34.30 57.03 16.98
N ARG A 40 -35.38 57.35 17.71
CA ARG A 40 -35.97 56.45 18.71
C ARG A 40 -36.54 55.19 18.07
N THR A 41 -37.30 55.34 16.99
CA THR A 41 -37.90 54.21 16.27
C THR A 41 -36.83 53.31 15.62
N ALA A 42 -35.77 53.90 15.05
CA ALA A 42 -34.61 53.16 14.55
C ALA A 42 -33.94 52.31 15.64
N LYS A 43 -33.66 52.90 16.81
CA LYS A 43 -33.09 52.18 17.96
C LYS A 43 -34.00 51.05 18.47
N ILE A 44 -35.31 51.26 18.48
CA ILE A 44 -36.27 50.20 18.86
C ILE A 44 -36.23 49.04 17.86
N LYS A 45 -36.15 49.34 16.56
CA LYS A 45 -36.03 48.31 15.52
C LYS A 45 -34.73 47.51 15.65
N GLU A 46 -33.61 48.20 15.85
CA GLU A 46 -32.30 47.58 16.08
C GLU A 46 -32.30 46.66 17.32
N ILE A 47 -32.91 47.09 18.44
CA ILE A 47 -33.07 46.25 19.64
C ILE A 47 -33.87 44.97 19.33
N LEU A 48 -34.91 45.04 18.50
CA LEU A 48 -35.72 43.88 18.13
C LEU A 48 -34.93 42.90 17.25
N GLU A 49 -34.16 43.42 16.29
CA GLU A 49 -33.28 42.63 15.42
C GLU A 49 -32.18 41.94 16.24
N LEU A 50 -31.53 42.66 17.15
CA LEU A 50 -30.54 42.10 18.07
C LEU A 50 -31.13 41.00 18.96
N LYS A 51 -32.38 41.16 19.44
CA LYS A 51 -33.08 40.12 20.21
C LYS A 51 -33.35 38.87 19.36
N ALA A 52 -33.75 39.04 18.11
CA ALA A 52 -33.99 37.92 17.19
C ALA A 52 -32.68 37.17 16.87
N ALA A 53 -31.61 37.91 16.54
CA ALA A 53 -30.29 37.36 16.29
C ALA A 53 -29.73 36.61 17.51
N ARG A 54 -29.90 37.18 18.71
CA ARG A 54 -29.53 36.50 19.96
C ARG A 54 -30.27 35.18 20.14
N LYS A 55 -31.60 35.15 19.91
CA LYS A 55 -32.39 33.92 20.03
C LYS A 55 -31.91 32.85 19.04
N GLN A 56 -31.63 33.24 17.80
CA GLN A 56 -31.10 32.34 16.78
C GLN A 56 -29.72 31.78 17.17
N ALA A 57 -28.85 32.61 17.75
CA ALA A 57 -27.55 32.17 18.25
C ALA A 57 -27.68 31.20 19.44
N GLU A 58 -28.61 31.44 20.36
CA GLU A 58 -28.91 30.54 21.48
C GLU A 58 -29.43 29.17 20.98
N GLU A 59 -30.32 29.15 19.98
CA GLU A 59 -30.80 27.91 19.35
C GLU A 59 -29.68 27.15 18.63
N ALA A 60 -28.82 27.86 17.88
CA ALA A 60 -27.67 27.25 17.21
C ALA A 60 -26.67 26.65 18.21
N LEU A 61 -26.41 27.34 19.32
CA LEU A 61 -25.56 26.83 20.40
C LEU A 61 -26.16 25.57 21.02
N SER A 62 -27.46 25.56 21.30
CA SER A 62 -28.15 24.39 21.86
C SER A 62 -28.04 23.17 20.93
N ASN A 63 -28.23 23.38 19.62
CA ASN A 63 -28.08 22.32 18.61
C ASN A 63 -26.64 21.80 18.55
N CYS A 64 -25.64 22.68 18.61
CA CYS A 64 -24.23 22.28 18.63
C CYS A 64 -23.91 21.44 19.88
N MET A 65 -24.37 21.87 21.06
CA MET A 65 -24.17 21.11 22.30
C MET A 65 -24.80 19.72 22.26
N GLN A 66 -26.00 19.59 21.67
CA GLN A 66 -26.65 18.30 21.51
C GLN A 66 -25.93 17.40 20.49
N ALA A 67 -25.41 17.98 19.41
CA ALA A 67 -24.57 17.27 18.45
C ALA A 67 -23.27 16.77 19.08
N ASP A 68 -22.63 17.56 19.94
CA ASP A 68 -21.42 17.13 20.63
C ASP A 68 -21.70 16.06 21.69
N LYS A 69 -22.85 16.15 22.38
CA LYS A 69 -23.30 15.12 23.32
C LYS A 69 -23.55 13.78 22.62
N THR A 70 -24.18 13.80 21.45
CA THR A 70 -24.43 12.59 20.64
C THR A 70 -23.12 12.01 20.10
N LYS A 71 -22.23 12.83 19.52
CA LYS A 71 -20.89 12.39 19.12
C LYS A 71 -20.10 11.77 20.27
N ALA A 72 -20.15 12.35 21.47
CA ALA A 72 -19.49 11.80 22.64
C ALA A 72 -20.08 10.45 23.07
N ALA A 73 -21.39 10.25 22.91
CA ALA A 73 -22.04 8.96 23.17
C ALA A 73 -21.63 7.92 22.13
N ASP A 74 -21.61 8.29 20.84
CA ASP A 74 -21.21 7.41 19.74
C ASP A 74 -19.74 6.97 19.89
N LEU A 75 -18.85 7.89 20.26
CA LEU A 75 -17.44 7.56 20.54
C LEU A 75 -17.30 6.56 21.69
N ARG A 76 -18.09 6.69 22.77
CA ARG A 76 -18.08 5.71 23.87
C ARG A 76 -18.64 4.36 23.42
N ALA A 77 -19.71 4.34 22.64
CA ALA A 77 -20.30 3.12 22.11
C ALA A 77 -19.33 2.39 21.17
N ALA A 78 -18.67 3.12 20.27
CA ALA A 78 -17.63 2.59 19.39
C ALA A 78 -16.44 2.02 20.18
N TYR A 79 -15.98 2.75 21.21
CA TYR A 79 -14.93 2.26 22.09
C TYR A 79 -15.32 0.95 22.80
N GLN A 80 -16.56 0.86 23.31
CA GLN A 80 -17.04 -0.36 23.95
C GLN A 80 -17.14 -1.52 22.96
N ALA A 81 -17.67 -1.29 21.76
CA ALA A 81 -17.75 -2.30 20.71
C ALA A 81 -16.36 -2.83 20.31
N HIS A 82 -15.37 -1.92 20.19
CA HIS A 82 -13.98 -2.32 19.93
C HIS A 82 -13.38 -3.14 21.07
N GLN A 83 -13.65 -2.77 22.32
CA GLN A 83 -13.24 -3.56 23.48
C GLN A 83 -13.85 -4.96 23.40
N ASP A 84 -15.15 -5.09 23.14
CA ASP A 84 -15.82 -6.39 23.05
C ASP A 84 -15.27 -7.26 21.91
N GLU A 85 -14.95 -6.65 20.78
CA GLU A 85 -14.35 -7.32 19.63
C GLU A 85 -12.93 -7.83 19.93
N VAL A 86 -12.10 -7.03 20.61
CA VAL A 86 -10.78 -7.48 21.08
C VAL A 86 -10.92 -8.68 22.01
N HIS A 87 -11.88 -8.65 22.94
CA HIS A 87 -12.15 -9.78 23.83
C HIS A 87 -12.69 -11.01 23.08
N ARG A 88 -13.44 -10.82 21.99
CA ARG A 88 -13.92 -11.91 21.12
C ARG A 88 -12.76 -12.57 20.39
N ILE A 89 -11.93 -11.78 19.70
CA ILE A 89 -10.75 -12.25 18.97
C ILE A 89 -9.81 -13.01 19.89
N LYS A 90 -9.52 -12.47 21.09
CA LYS A 90 -8.67 -13.15 22.07
C LYS A 90 -9.21 -14.54 22.43
N ARG A 91 -10.52 -14.66 22.71
CA ARG A 91 -11.17 -15.94 23.01
C ARG A 91 -11.15 -16.91 21.83
N GLU A 92 -11.25 -16.41 20.60
CA GLU A 92 -11.15 -17.21 19.38
C GLU A 92 -9.74 -17.76 19.19
N CYS A 93 -8.72 -16.90 19.29
CA CYS A 93 -7.33 -17.31 19.20
C CYS A 93 -6.98 -18.35 20.28
N GLU A 94 -7.42 -18.16 21.52
CA GLU A 94 -7.21 -19.15 22.60
C GLU A 94 -7.90 -20.49 22.34
N ARG A 95 -9.04 -20.49 21.64
CA ARG A 95 -9.73 -21.73 21.23
C ARG A 95 -8.97 -22.42 20.09
N ASP A 96 -8.51 -21.67 19.10
CA ASP A 96 -7.73 -22.22 18.00
C ASP A 96 -6.38 -22.76 18.44
N ILE A 97 -5.68 -22.07 19.35
CA ILE A 97 -4.44 -22.57 19.94
C ILE A 97 -4.67 -23.92 20.62
N ARG A 98 -5.74 -24.07 21.42
CA ARG A 98 -6.07 -25.34 22.07
C ARG A 98 -6.35 -26.44 21.05
N ARG A 99 -7.16 -26.16 20.04
CA ARG A 99 -7.47 -27.10 18.95
C ARG A 99 -6.20 -27.55 18.20
N LEU A 100 -5.35 -26.61 17.81
CA LEU A 100 -4.10 -26.90 17.10
C LEU A 100 -3.13 -27.71 17.97
N MET A 101 -3.04 -27.41 19.27
CA MET A 101 -2.24 -28.18 20.20
C MET A 101 -2.71 -29.63 20.32
N ASP A 102 -4.01 -29.87 20.34
CA ASP A 102 -4.56 -31.23 20.38
C ASP A 102 -4.35 -31.99 19.06
N GLU A 103 -4.42 -31.28 17.93
CA GLU A 103 -4.08 -31.83 16.61
C GLU A 103 -2.60 -32.23 16.52
N ILE A 104 -1.68 -31.39 17.02
CA ILE A 104 -0.25 -31.69 17.10
C ILE A 104 -0.02 -32.96 17.93
N LYS A 105 -0.58 -33.03 19.14
CA LYS A 105 -0.48 -34.23 19.98
C LYS A 105 -1.06 -35.47 19.28
N GLY A 106 -2.14 -35.31 18.51
CA GLY A 106 -2.71 -36.38 17.70
C GLY A 106 -1.72 -36.87 16.65
N LYS A 107 -1.08 -35.95 15.91
CA LYS A 107 -0.05 -36.27 14.91
C LYS A 107 1.19 -36.91 15.54
N ASP A 108 1.65 -36.44 16.70
CA ASP A 108 2.78 -37.03 17.42
C ASP A 108 2.51 -38.51 17.78
N ARG A 109 1.28 -38.85 18.21
CA ARG A 109 0.91 -40.25 18.46
C ARG A 109 0.94 -41.10 17.19
N VAL A 110 0.50 -40.56 16.06
CA VAL A 110 0.56 -41.25 14.77
C VAL A 110 2.00 -41.45 14.33
N ILE A 111 2.85 -40.43 14.48
CA ILE A 111 4.28 -40.53 14.18
C ILE A 111 4.93 -41.62 15.03
N LEU A 112 4.70 -41.63 16.35
CA LEU A 112 5.21 -42.68 17.24
C LEU A 112 4.76 -44.09 16.85
N ALA A 113 3.51 -44.24 16.38
CA ALA A 113 3.02 -45.52 15.88
C ALA A 113 3.74 -45.96 14.60
N LEU A 114 3.90 -45.06 13.64
CA LEU A 114 4.61 -45.32 12.39
C LEU A 114 6.10 -45.63 12.63
N GLU A 115 6.76 -44.92 13.54
CA GLU A 115 8.16 -45.19 13.91
C GLU A 115 8.32 -46.59 14.50
N LYS A 116 7.37 -47.03 15.35
CA LYS A 116 7.37 -48.38 15.91
C LYS A 116 7.16 -49.44 14.82
N GLU A 117 6.21 -49.24 13.92
CA GLU A 117 5.95 -50.15 12.79
C GLU A 117 7.16 -50.25 11.86
N LEU A 118 7.80 -49.11 11.55
CA LEU A 118 9.02 -49.04 10.76
C LEU A 118 10.16 -49.81 11.43
N GLY A 119 10.32 -49.68 12.75
CA GLY A 119 11.31 -50.45 13.51
C GLY A 119 11.07 -51.97 13.44
N VAL A 120 9.82 -52.41 13.52
CA VAL A 120 9.46 -53.83 13.34
C VAL A 120 9.78 -54.31 11.93
N GLN A 121 9.42 -53.53 10.91
CA GLN A 121 9.72 -53.86 9.51
C GLN A 121 11.23 -53.91 9.24
N ALA A 122 12.00 -52.97 9.80
CA ALA A 122 13.46 -52.98 9.70
C ALA A 122 14.06 -54.25 10.32
N GLY A 123 13.60 -54.66 11.50
CA GLY A 123 14.04 -55.90 12.14
C GLY A 123 13.68 -57.16 11.34
N GLN A 124 12.47 -57.22 10.76
CA GLN A 124 12.07 -58.31 9.87
C GLN A 124 12.95 -58.37 8.61
N THR A 125 13.25 -57.21 8.02
CA THR A 125 14.11 -57.10 6.84
C THR A 125 15.53 -57.59 7.13
N GLN A 126 16.10 -57.20 8.28
CA GLN A 126 17.43 -57.67 8.69
C GLN A 126 17.47 -59.19 8.90
N LYS A 127 16.43 -59.78 9.49
CA LYS A 127 16.33 -61.24 9.66
C LYS A 127 16.30 -61.97 8.31
N LEU A 128 15.57 -61.43 7.33
CA LEU A 128 15.53 -61.97 5.97
C LEU A 128 16.88 -61.84 5.26
N LEU A 129 17.60 -60.73 5.45
CA LEU A 129 18.95 -60.54 4.93
C LEU A 129 19.93 -61.59 5.47
N LEU A 130 19.92 -61.84 6.78
CA LEU A 130 20.79 -62.88 7.38
C LEU A 130 20.43 -64.28 6.88
N GLN A 131 19.14 -64.58 6.67
CA GLN A 131 18.72 -65.85 6.05
C GLN A 131 19.21 -65.96 4.61
N LYS A 132 19.17 -64.87 3.85
CA LYS A 132 19.69 -64.82 2.48
C LYS A 132 21.21 -65.04 2.46
N GLU A 133 21.96 -64.36 3.32
CA GLU A 133 23.41 -64.54 3.44
C GLU A 133 23.79 -65.99 3.80
N ALA A 134 23.08 -66.61 4.74
CA ALA A 134 23.30 -68.02 5.09
C ALA A 134 23.01 -68.97 3.91
N LEU A 135 21.98 -68.69 3.11
CA LEU A 135 21.70 -69.46 1.88
C LEU A 135 22.77 -69.22 0.80
N ASP A 136 23.23 -67.98 0.64
CA ASP A 136 24.31 -67.62 -0.30
C ASP A 136 25.61 -68.36 0.08
N GLU A 137 25.96 -68.46 1.37
CA GLU A 137 27.11 -69.23 1.86
C GLU A 137 26.99 -70.74 1.58
N GLN A 138 25.82 -71.34 1.82
CA GLN A 138 25.56 -72.75 1.49
C GLN A 138 25.75 -72.98 -0.02
N LEU A 139 25.29 -72.04 -0.85
CA LEU A 139 25.39 -72.13 -2.30
C LEU A 139 26.83 -72.02 -2.80
N VAL A 140 27.67 -71.22 -2.12
CA VAL A 140 29.12 -71.18 -2.36
C VAL A 140 29.78 -72.50 -1.98
N GLN A 141 29.45 -73.09 -0.83
CA GLN A 141 30.03 -74.39 -0.40
C GLN A 141 29.69 -75.53 -1.38
N VAL A 142 28.46 -75.56 -1.91
CA VAL A 142 28.08 -76.53 -2.96
C VAL A 142 28.91 -76.32 -4.22
N LYS A 143 29.06 -75.08 -4.68
CA LYS A 143 29.89 -74.76 -5.85
C LYS A 143 31.37 -75.09 -5.64
N GLU A 144 31.91 -74.92 -4.43
CA GLU A 144 33.30 -75.26 -4.10
C GLU A 144 33.52 -76.78 -4.01
N ALA A 145 32.56 -77.53 -3.44
CA ALA A 145 32.57 -78.99 -3.45
C ALA A 145 32.59 -79.55 -4.87
N GLU A 146 31.88 -78.93 -5.81
CA GLU A 146 31.89 -79.28 -7.24
C GLU A 146 33.25 -78.99 -7.92
N ARG A 147 34.04 -78.01 -7.45
CA ARG A 147 35.37 -77.69 -8.02
C ARG A 147 36.48 -78.62 -7.56
N HIS A 148 36.30 -79.32 -6.44
CA HIS A 148 37.33 -80.23 -5.88
C HIS A 148 37.25 -81.67 -6.41
N HIS A 149 36.45 -81.95 -7.45
CA HIS A 149 36.34 -83.28 -8.08
C HIS A 149 36.97 -83.36 -9.47
N SER A 150 38.16 -82.77 -9.65
CA SER A 150 38.93 -82.90 -10.90
C SER A 150 39.97 -84.05 -10.86
N SER A 151 39.60 -85.19 -11.48
CA SER A 151 40.38 -86.34 -12.03
C SER A 151 41.07 -87.37 -11.09
N PRO A 152 41.15 -88.70 -11.43
CA PRO A 152 41.90 -89.19 -12.60
C PRO A 152 41.31 -90.38 -13.43
N LYS A 153 41.80 -90.48 -14.67
CA LYS A 153 41.56 -91.48 -15.71
C LYS A 153 41.56 -92.94 -15.22
N ARG A 154 40.57 -93.72 -15.68
CA ARG A 154 40.67 -95.18 -15.83
C ARG A 154 40.08 -95.55 -17.20
N GLU A 155 40.94 -95.96 -18.13
CA GLU A 155 40.52 -96.56 -19.40
C GLU A 155 39.94 -97.95 -19.11
N LEU A 156 38.81 -98.29 -19.73
CA LEU A 156 38.46 -99.61 -20.27
C LEU A 156 37.17 -99.48 -21.14
N PRO A 157 36.96 -100.39 -22.12
CA PRO A 157 36.19 -100.15 -23.34
C PRO A 157 34.77 -100.77 -23.27
N PRO A 158 34.07 -100.93 -24.41
CA PRO A 158 32.90 -100.14 -24.81
C PRO A 158 31.56 -100.82 -24.51
N GLY A 159 30.57 -100.03 -24.10
CA GLY A 159 29.16 -100.42 -24.09
C GLY A 159 28.64 -100.89 -22.74
N ILE A 160 27.99 -99.98 -22.00
CA ILE A 160 27.16 -100.31 -20.83
C ILE A 160 25.94 -99.40 -20.90
N GLY A 161 24.87 -99.91 -21.52
CA GLY A 161 23.53 -99.71 -20.97
C GLY A 161 23.41 -100.51 -19.67
N ASP A 162 22.47 -100.12 -18.81
CA ASP A 162 22.18 -100.72 -17.51
C ASP A 162 23.15 -100.39 -16.36
N MET A 163 23.12 -99.11 -15.95
CA MET A 163 23.45 -98.67 -14.59
C MET A 163 22.44 -97.60 -14.12
N VAL A 164 21.16 -97.80 -14.46
CA VAL A 164 20.02 -96.94 -14.05
C VAL A 164 19.29 -97.49 -12.82
N GLU A 165 19.59 -98.72 -12.34
CA GLU A 165 18.81 -99.39 -11.29
C GLU A 165 19.34 -99.29 -9.84
N LEU A 166 20.45 -98.60 -9.55
CA LEU A 166 21.03 -98.57 -8.18
C LEU A 166 21.23 -97.18 -7.56
N MET A 167 20.54 -96.16 -8.07
CA MET A 167 20.20 -94.98 -7.25
C MET A 167 18.69 -94.85 -7.19
N GLY A 168 18.11 -95.63 -6.29
CA GLY A 168 16.69 -95.58 -5.99
C GLY A 168 16.28 -94.19 -5.52
N VAL A 169 15.29 -93.63 -6.22
CA VAL A 169 14.08 -93.09 -5.61
C VAL A 169 14.30 -92.23 -4.36
N GLN A 170 14.86 -91.03 -4.56
CA GLN A 170 14.29 -89.81 -4.00
C GLN A 170 14.19 -88.74 -5.08
N ASP A 171 13.61 -89.12 -6.22
CA ASP A 171 12.67 -88.24 -6.89
C ASP A 171 11.49 -88.04 -5.91
N GLN A 172 11.67 -87.15 -4.93
CA GLN A 172 10.56 -86.26 -4.66
C GLN A 172 10.50 -85.39 -5.91
N HIS A 173 9.76 -85.88 -6.90
CA HIS A 173 8.97 -85.01 -7.75
C HIS A 173 8.40 -83.93 -6.82
N MET A 174 9.05 -82.76 -6.76
CA MET A 174 8.30 -81.55 -6.54
C MET A 174 7.27 -81.63 -7.65
N ASP A 175 6.04 -81.98 -7.28
CA ASP A 175 4.94 -82.19 -8.20
C ASP A 175 5.02 -81.03 -9.20
N GLU A 176 4.90 -81.22 -10.52
CA GLU A 176 5.07 -80.11 -11.48
C GLU A 176 4.19 -78.90 -11.08
N ARG A 177 3.11 -79.19 -10.33
CA ARG A 177 2.26 -78.27 -9.59
C ARG A 177 3.01 -77.39 -8.57
N ASP A 178 3.87 -77.93 -7.72
CA ASP A 178 4.64 -77.18 -6.73
C ASP A 178 5.74 -76.31 -7.36
N VAL A 179 6.43 -76.81 -8.40
CA VAL A 179 7.38 -75.97 -9.17
C VAL A 179 6.64 -74.80 -9.84
N ARG A 180 5.48 -75.06 -10.44
CA ARG A 180 4.60 -74.00 -10.97
C ARG A 180 4.13 -73.04 -9.87
N ARG A 181 3.83 -73.54 -8.67
CA ARG A 181 3.40 -72.73 -7.53
C ARG A 181 4.52 -71.79 -7.06
N PHE A 182 5.76 -72.27 -6.99
CA PHE A 182 6.92 -71.44 -6.66
C PHE A 182 7.24 -70.43 -7.74
N GLN A 183 7.18 -70.82 -9.02
CA GLN A 183 7.36 -69.88 -10.13
C GLN A 183 6.31 -68.76 -10.13
N LEU A 184 5.04 -69.11 -9.89
CA LEU A 184 3.97 -68.11 -9.71
C LEU A 184 4.23 -67.21 -8.50
N LYS A 185 4.73 -67.76 -7.39
CA LYS A 185 5.08 -66.96 -6.21
C LYS A 185 6.24 -66.00 -6.47
N ILE A 186 7.26 -66.43 -7.20
CA ILE A 186 8.37 -65.57 -7.62
C ILE A 186 7.86 -64.46 -8.55
N ALA A 187 6.98 -64.80 -9.50
CA ALA A 187 6.37 -63.82 -10.40
C ALA A 187 5.49 -62.80 -9.65
N GLU A 188 4.71 -63.25 -8.66
CA GLU A 188 3.95 -62.37 -7.76
C GLU A 188 4.86 -61.43 -6.97
N LEU A 189 5.91 -61.96 -6.34
CA LEU A 189 6.85 -61.15 -5.57
C LEU A 189 7.57 -60.14 -6.45
N ASN A 190 8.01 -60.52 -7.65
CA ASN A 190 8.61 -59.60 -8.62
C ASN A 190 7.62 -58.54 -9.11
N SER A 191 6.33 -58.86 -9.21
CA SER A 191 5.27 -57.87 -9.50
C SER A 191 5.10 -56.88 -8.34
N VAL A 192 5.14 -57.36 -7.10
CA VAL A 192 5.10 -56.50 -5.90
C VAL A 192 6.33 -55.61 -5.80
N ILE A 193 7.52 -56.15 -6.06
CA ILE A 193 8.78 -55.39 -6.07
C ILE A 193 8.69 -54.23 -7.07
N ARG A 194 8.27 -54.49 -8.31
CA ARG A 194 8.09 -53.44 -9.31
C ARG A 194 7.07 -52.37 -8.89
N LYS A 195 5.93 -52.77 -8.32
CA LYS A 195 4.94 -51.81 -7.78
C LYS A 195 5.51 -50.95 -6.65
N LEU A 196 6.36 -51.53 -5.80
CA LEU A 196 7.03 -50.79 -4.73
C LEU A 196 8.09 -49.86 -5.28
N GLU A 197 8.85 -50.25 -6.31
CA GLU A 197 9.82 -49.40 -7.01
C GLU A 197 9.11 -48.21 -7.69
N ASP A 198 8.00 -48.44 -8.38
CA ASP A 198 7.15 -47.39 -8.96
C ASP A 198 6.59 -46.45 -7.89
N ARG A 199 6.16 -47.00 -6.74
CA ARG A 199 5.71 -46.19 -5.61
C ARG A 199 6.85 -45.33 -5.05
N ASN A 200 8.05 -45.89 -4.97
CA ASN A 200 9.22 -45.23 -4.39
C ASN A 200 9.76 -44.11 -5.28
N THR A 201 9.71 -44.30 -6.60
CA THR A 201 10.03 -43.24 -7.58
C THR A 201 9.05 -42.07 -7.47
N LEU A 202 7.74 -42.34 -7.40
CA LEU A 202 6.73 -41.30 -7.18
C LEU A 202 6.94 -40.54 -5.85
N LEU A 203 7.27 -41.25 -4.77
CA LEU A 203 7.58 -40.60 -3.49
C LEU A 203 8.84 -39.73 -3.55
N ALA A 204 9.85 -40.14 -4.31
CA ALA A 204 11.05 -39.34 -4.54
C ALA A 204 10.74 -38.05 -5.32
N ASP A 205 9.87 -38.14 -6.34
CA ASP A 205 9.41 -36.99 -7.11
C ASP A 205 8.57 -36.03 -6.25
N GLU A 206 7.62 -36.55 -5.46
CA GLU A 206 6.85 -35.76 -4.49
C GLU A 206 7.76 -35.03 -3.50
N ARG A 207 8.77 -35.72 -2.96
CA ARG A 207 9.77 -35.14 -2.04
C ARG A 207 10.54 -34.01 -2.72
N ASN A 208 10.96 -34.19 -3.97
CA ASN A 208 11.72 -33.18 -4.71
C ASN A 208 10.85 -31.94 -5.02
N GLU A 209 9.59 -32.15 -5.37
CA GLU A 209 8.64 -31.06 -5.63
C GLU A 209 8.31 -30.28 -4.35
N LEU A 210 8.15 -30.96 -3.21
CA LEU A 210 8.02 -30.29 -1.91
C LEU A 210 9.26 -29.46 -1.55
N LEU A 211 10.45 -29.97 -1.84
CA LEU A 211 11.71 -29.23 -1.65
C LEU A 211 11.79 -27.99 -2.53
N LYS A 212 11.33 -28.09 -3.78
CA LYS A 212 11.26 -26.96 -4.70
C LYS A 212 10.31 -25.88 -4.17
N ARG A 213 9.09 -26.26 -3.78
CA ARG A 213 8.12 -25.34 -3.15
C ARG A 213 8.66 -24.71 -1.86
N SER A 214 9.38 -25.45 -1.03
CA SER A 214 10.02 -24.91 0.18
C SER A 214 11.07 -23.85 -0.15
N ARG A 215 11.88 -24.07 -1.19
CA ARG A 215 12.86 -23.07 -1.64
C ARG A 215 12.19 -21.83 -2.23
N GLU A 216 11.12 -22.01 -3.01
CA GLU A 216 10.34 -20.90 -3.57
C GLU A 216 9.69 -20.04 -2.46
N THR A 217 9.13 -20.67 -1.42
CA THR A 217 8.56 -19.92 -0.28
C THR A 217 9.63 -19.19 0.53
N GLU A 218 10.81 -19.79 0.73
CA GLU A 218 11.96 -19.11 1.34
C GLU A 218 12.39 -17.87 0.53
N VAL A 219 12.43 -17.97 -0.80
CA VAL A 219 12.75 -16.85 -1.69
C VAL A 219 11.71 -15.73 -1.57
N GLN A 220 10.43 -16.07 -1.48
CA GLN A 220 9.35 -15.08 -1.28
C GLN A 220 9.38 -14.43 0.11
N LEU A 221 9.86 -15.14 1.15
CA LEU A 221 9.95 -14.61 2.51
C LEU A 221 11.07 -13.57 2.66
N LYS A 222 12.20 -13.74 1.96
CA LYS A 222 13.36 -12.83 2.02
C LYS A 222 13.01 -11.33 1.85
N PRO A 223 12.33 -10.88 0.78
CA PRO A 223 12.00 -9.47 0.60
C PRO A 223 11.03 -8.94 1.68
N LEU A 224 10.16 -9.80 2.23
CA LEU A 224 9.27 -9.43 3.33
C LEU A 224 10.05 -9.19 4.62
N VAL A 225 11.01 -10.06 4.92
CA VAL A 225 11.92 -9.89 6.07
C VAL A 225 12.73 -8.61 5.93
N GLU A 226 13.27 -8.32 4.74
CA GLU A 226 14.00 -7.07 4.47
C GLU A 226 13.11 -5.82 4.57
N LYS A 227 11.86 -5.90 4.09
CA LYS A 227 10.88 -4.82 4.25
C LYS A 227 10.56 -4.60 5.74
N ASN A 228 10.39 -5.67 6.50
CA ASN A 228 10.12 -5.60 7.94
C ASN A 228 11.31 -5.00 8.71
N LYS A 229 12.55 -5.41 8.40
CA LYS A 229 13.77 -4.79 8.95
C LYS A 229 13.82 -3.28 8.69
N ARG A 230 13.50 -2.84 7.46
CA ARG A 230 13.46 -1.41 7.10
C ARG A 230 12.37 -0.66 7.87
N MET A 231 11.20 -1.27 8.04
CA MET A 231 10.12 -0.67 8.82
C MET A 231 10.48 -0.56 10.31
N ASN A 232 11.09 -1.59 10.89
CA ASN A 232 11.56 -1.53 12.27
C ASN A 232 12.58 -0.42 12.49
N LYS A 233 13.54 -0.24 11.57
CA LYS A 233 14.49 0.89 11.65
C LYS A 233 13.77 2.24 11.66
N LYS A 234 12.76 2.43 10.79
CA LYS A 234 11.93 3.65 10.80
C LYS A 234 11.17 3.83 12.11
N ASN A 235 10.65 2.74 12.68
CA ASN A 235 9.97 2.80 13.98
C ASN A 235 10.92 3.21 15.09
N GLU A 236 12.16 2.70 15.09
CA GLU A 236 13.22 3.12 16.03
C GLU A 236 13.57 4.60 15.86
N ASP A 237 13.74 5.08 14.63
CA ASP A 237 14.02 6.50 14.34
C ASP A 237 12.89 7.41 14.82
N LEU A 238 11.63 7.01 14.60
CA LEU A 238 10.45 7.74 15.10
C LEU A 238 10.37 7.72 16.62
N LEU A 239 10.65 6.59 17.26
CA LEU A 239 10.68 6.47 18.72
C LEU A 239 11.73 7.40 19.33
N GLN A 240 12.93 7.46 18.75
CA GLN A 240 13.97 8.41 19.14
C GLN A 240 13.52 9.87 18.94
N SER A 241 12.77 10.16 17.87
CA SER A 241 12.22 11.49 17.64
C SER A 241 11.16 11.88 18.67
N ILE A 242 10.29 10.95 19.06
CA ILE A 242 9.30 11.14 20.11
C ILE A 242 10.01 11.41 21.44
N GLN A 243 11.00 10.60 21.82
CA GLN A 243 11.78 10.81 23.05
C GLN A 243 12.43 12.19 23.11
N ARG A 244 13.03 12.65 22.00
CA ARG A 244 13.59 14.02 21.91
C ARG A 244 12.53 15.10 22.11
N MET A 245 11.33 14.92 21.55
CA MET A 245 10.23 15.87 21.74
C MET A 245 9.69 15.84 23.17
N GLU A 246 9.57 14.66 23.78
CA GLU A 246 9.16 14.51 25.18
C GLU A 246 10.16 15.20 26.13
N GLU A 247 11.46 15.06 25.88
CA GLU A 247 12.50 15.78 26.62
C GLU A 247 12.38 17.29 26.45
N LYS A 248 12.13 17.77 25.23
CA LYS A 248 11.89 19.19 24.96
C LYS A 248 10.67 19.71 25.72
N ILE A 249 9.58 18.96 25.74
CA ILE A 249 8.37 19.30 26.51
C ILE A 249 8.68 19.33 28.00
N LYS A 250 9.42 18.35 28.54
CA LYS A 250 9.84 18.34 29.95
C LYS A 250 10.70 19.56 30.30
N ASN A 251 11.61 19.97 29.41
CA ASN A 251 12.42 21.17 29.60
C ASN A 251 11.57 22.44 29.59
N LEU A 252 10.72 22.63 28.58
CA LEU A 252 9.81 23.77 28.50
C LEU A 252 8.82 23.83 29.68
N THR A 253 8.39 22.67 30.18
CA THR A 253 7.53 22.59 31.37
C THR A 253 8.29 23.07 32.61
N ARG A 254 9.56 22.67 32.79
CA ARG A 254 10.41 23.16 33.88
C ARG A 254 10.66 24.67 33.77
N GLU A 255 11.04 25.16 32.60
CA GLU A 255 11.24 26.60 32.35
C GLU A 255 9.97 27.42 32.63
N ASN A 256 8.79 26.91 32.24
CA ASN A 256 7.51 27.56 32.55
C ASN A 256 7.23 27.62 34.06
N VAL A 257 7.55 26.56 34.80
CA VAL A 257 7.41 26.57 36.27
C VAL A 257 8.38 27.58 36.88
N GLU A 258 9.64 27.60 36.46
CA GLU A 258 10.63 28.58 36.94
C GLU A 258 10.23 30.03 36.62
N MET A 259 9.68 30.29 35.43
CA MET A 259 9.16 31.62 35.06
C MET A 259 7.97 32.01 35.94
N LYS A 260 7.03 31.09 36.22
CA LYS A 260 5.92 31.33 37.15
C LYS A 260 6.40 31.60 38.57
N GLU A 261 7.40 30.86 39.04
CA GLU A 261 8.01 31.09 40.36
C GLU A 261 8.68 32.47 40.43
N LYS A 262 9.45 32.87 39.40
CA LYS A 262 10.05 34.21 39.29
C LYS A 262 9.00 35.33 39.29
N LEU A 263 7.92 35.18 38.52
CA LEU A 263 6.81 36.14 38.52
C LEU A 263 6.10 36.20 39.88
N SER A 264 5.89 35.06 40.53
CA SER A 264 5.28 35.00 41.87
C SER A 264 6.17 35.60 42.97
N ALA A 265 7.50 35.43 42.87
CA ALA A 265 8.47 36.04 43.77
C ALA A 265 8.61 37.56 43.52
N GLN A 266 8.43 38.01 42.29
CA GLN A 266 8.37 39.43 41.95
C GLN A 266 7.08 40.10 42.46
N ALA A 267 5.96 39.36 42.52
CA ALA A 267 4.71 39.81 43.11
C ALA A 267 4.80 39.96 44.65
N SER A 268 5.61 39.16 45.34
CA SER A 268 5.79 39.26 46.80
C SER A 268 6.73 40.42 47.24
N LEU A 269 7.52 40.98 46.31
CA LEU A 269 8.39 42.15 46.52
C LEU A 269 7.70 43.50 46.30
N LYS A 270 6.48 43.54 45.74
CA LYS A 270 5.68 44.77 45.60
C LYS A 270 4.54 44.80 46.63
N ARG A 271 4.89 45.14 47.88
CA ARG A 271 3.91 45.77 48.78
C ARG A 271 3.81 47.25 48.41
N HIS A 272 2.56 47.76 48.39
CA HIS A 272 2.11 49.12 48.01
C HIS A 272 2.06 49.29 46.48
N THR A 273 0.91 49.47 45.81
CA THR A 273 -0.14 50.50 45.95
C THR A 273 -1.48 50.06 45.31
N SER A 274 -2.51 50.88 45.46
CA SER A 274 -3.95 50.68 45.18
C SER A 274 -4.39 49.72 44.06
N LEU A 275 -5.50 49.01 44.33
CA LEU A 275 -6.27 48.08 43.49
C LEU A 275 -6.48 48.45 42.00
N ASN A 276 -6.28 49.71 41.60
CA ASN A 276 -6.43 50.15 40.21
C ASN A 276 -5.20 49.85 39.33
N ASP A 277 -3.98 49.86 39.91
CA ASP A 277 -2.74 49.59 39.16
C ASP A 277 -2.60 48.10 38.80
N LEU A 278 -3.21 47.20 39.60
CA LEU A 278 -3.22 45.75 39.34
C LEU A 278 -4.11 45.37 38.16
N SER A 279 -5.19 46.13 37.91
CA SER A 279 -6.03 45.95 36.72
C SER A 279 -5.24 46.35 35.48
N LEU A 280 -4.63 47.54 35.50
CA LEU A 280 -3.88 48.05 34.36
C LEU A 280 -2.69 47.17 34.00
N THR A 281 -1.92 46.69 35.00
CA THR A 281 -0.78 45.79 34.76
C THR A 281 -1.21 44.41 34.28
N ARG A 282 -2.38 43.91 34.71
CA ARG A 282 -2.95 42.67 34.18
C ARG A 282 -3.39 42.85 32.73
N ASP A 283 -4.07 43.95 32.43
CA ASP A 283 -4.54 44.26 31.08
C ASP A 283 -3.33 44.50 30.15
N GLU A 284 -2.26 45.15 30.62
CA GLU A 284 -1.00 45.29 29.88
C GLU A 284 -0.31 43.94 29.60
N GLN A 285 -0.32 43.01 30.57
CA GLN A 285 0.22 41.65 30.37
C GLN A 285 -0.63 40.84 29.38
N GLU A 286 -1.94 40.99 29.42
CA GLU A 286 -2.87 40.37 28.45
C GLU A 286 -2.66 40.94 27.04
N ILE A 287 -2.45 42.26 26.93
CA ILE A 287 -2.09 42.92 25.68
C ILE A 287 -0.72 42.46 25.17
N GLU A 288 0.29 42.31 26.03
CA GLU A 288 1.59 41.78 25.61
C GLU A 288 1.51 40.33 25.15
N PHE A 289 0.72 39.49 25.83
CA PHE A 289 0.48 38.11 25.42
C PHE A 289 -0.20 38.04 24.04
N LEU A 290 -1.22 38.86 23.82
CA LEU A 290 -1.90 38.96 22.52
C LEU A 290 -0.96 39.49 21.42
N ARG A 291 -0.10 40.47 21.72
CA ARG A 291 0.94 40.95 20.78
C ARG A 291 1.92 39.84 20.40
N LEU A 292 2.35 39.03 21.37
CA LEU A 292 3.26 37.91 21.12
C LEU A 292 2.59 36.83 20.27
N GLN A 293 1.31 36.54 20.53
CA GLN A 293 0.52 35.61 19.72
C GLN A 293 0.33 36.10 18.28
N VAL A 294 0.10 37.40 18.08
CA VAL A 294 0.03 38.02 16.75
C VAL A 294 1.38 37.93 16.03
N LEU A 295 2.50 38.16 16.71
CA LEU A 295 3.84 37.98 16.13
C LEU A 295 4.12 36.53 15.73
N GLU A 296 3.71 35.56 16.56
CA GLU A 296 3.85 34.14 16.23
C GLU A 296 2.99 33.73 15.03
N GLN A 297 1.73 34.19 14.99
CA GLN A 297 0.87 33.99 13.83
C GLN A 297 1.42 34.65 12.57
N GLN A 298 2.01 35.84 12.69
CA GLN A 298 2.67 36.53 11.57
C GLN A 298 3.86 35.71 11.06
N HIS A 299 4.68 35.13 11.93
CA HIS A 299 5.79 34.26 11.53
C HIS A 299 5.30 33.02 10.76
N VAL A 300 4.21 32.39 11.21
CA VAL A 300 3.59 31.26 10.50
C VAL A 300 3.07 31.69 9.13
N ILE A 301 2.45 32.85 9.02
CA ILE A 301 1.99 33.41 7.74
C ILE A 301 3.18 33.67 6.81
N ASP A 302 4.28 34.21 7.32
CA ASP A 302 5.47 34.50 6.54
C ASP A 302 6.15 33.21 6.03
N ASP A 303 6.25 32.17 6.87
CA ASP A 303 6.75 30.85 6.49
C ASP A 303 5.89 30.21 5.38
N LEU A 304 4.56 30.24 5.54
CA LEU A 304 3.63 29.73 4.54
C LEU A 304 3.67 30.53 3.24
N SER A 305 3.90 31.85 3.33
CA SER A 305 4.04 32.73 2.18
C SER A 305 5.33 32.43 1.40
N LEU A 306 6.44 32.19 2.10
CA LEU A 306 7.71 31.74 1.51
C LEU A 306 7.58 30.37 0.83
N GLU A 307 6.88 29.42 1.45
CA GLU A 307 6.60 28.09 0.88
C GLU A 307 5.78 28.20 -0.42
N ARG A 308 4.74 29.05 -0.42
CA ARG A 308 3.91 29.36 -1.60
C ARG A 308 4.75 29.97 -2.73
N GLU A 309 5.65 30.90 -2.42
CA GLU A 309 6.54 31.48 -3.42
C GLU A 309 7.52 30.45 -4.00
N ARG A 310 8.09 29.56 -3.17
CA ARG A 310 8.94 28.45 -3.65
C ARG A 310 8.17 27.53 -4.59
N LEU A 311 6.94 27.16 -4.23
CA LEU A 311 6.06 26.35 -5.08
C LEU A 311 5.73 27.05 -6.41
N LEU A 312 5.47 28.37 -6.38
CA LEU A 312 5.24 29.16 -7.60
C LEU A 312 6.49 29.25 -8.49
N ARG A 313 7.69 29.41 -7.92
CA ARG A 313 8.96 29.35 -8.67
C ARG A 313 9.18 27.97 -9.29
N SER A 314 8.88 26.90 -8.56
CA SER A 314 8.97 25.51 -9.04
C SER A 314 7.96 25.23 -10.18
N LYS A 315 6.75 25.82 -10.11
CA LYS A 315 5.74 25.76 -11.17
C LYS A 315 6.15 26.56 -12.42
N ARG A 316 6.86 27.70 -12.26
CA ARG A 316 7.39 28.50 -13.38
C ARG A 316 8.51 27.78 -14.14
N HIS A 317 9.30 26.91 -13.50
CA HIS A 317 10.31 26.10 -14.19
C HIS A 317 9.76 24.87 -14.94
N ARG A 318 8.55 24.39 -14.60
CA ARG A 318 7.86 23.34 -15.38
C ARG A 318 7.07 23.85 -16.60
N GLY A 319 7.05 25.16 -16.83
CA GLY A 319 6.33 25.79 -17.93
C GLY A 319 7.06 25.86 -19.28
N LYS A 320 8.30 25.38 -19.40
CA LYS A 320 8.98 25.25 -20.70
C LYS A 320 8.70 23.85 -21.28
N SER A 321 7.65 23.78 -22.08
CA SER A 321 7.25 22.65 -22.89
C SER A 321 8.36 22.22 -23.86
N LEU A 322 9.07 21.14 -23.53
CA LEU A 322 9.68 20.28 -24.54
C LEU A 322 8.62 19.28 -25.00
N LYS A 323 8.30 19.33 -26.30
CA LYS A 323 7.35 18.43 -26.96
C LYS A 323 7.69 16.97 -26.67
N PRO A 324 6.72 16.08 -26.38
CA PRO A 324 6.97 14.65 -26.43
C PRO A 324 7.14 14.24 -27.90
N PRO A 325 8.12 13.39 -28.25
CA PRO A 325 8.23 12.86 -29.60
C PRO A 325 7.05 11.92 -29.84
N LYS A 326 6.26 12.21 -30.89
CA LYS A 326 5.22 11.32 -31.39
C LYS A 326 5.88 10.04 -31.90
N LYS A 327 5.85 8.96 -31.12
CA LYS A 327 6.03 7.61 -31.66
C LYS A 327 4.66 7.15 -32.16
N HIS A 328 4.52 7.07 -33.48
CA HIS A 328 3.56 6.19 -34.10
C HIS A 328 3.90 4.78 -33.62
N VAL A 329 3.01 4.15 -32.86
CA VAL A 329 3.01 2.71 -32.68
C VAL A 329 1.72 2.23 -33.31
N VAL A 330 1.90 1.60 -34.46
CA VAL A 330 0.90 0.84 -35.19
C VAL A 330 0.56 -0.40 -34.36
N GLU A 331 -0.73 -0.67 -34.18
CA GLU A 331 -1.20 -1.99 -33.72
C GLU A 331 -0.78 -3.06 -34.73
N THR A 332 0.10 -3.96 -34.32
CA THR A 332 0.31 -5.23 -35.03
C THR A 332 -0.23 -6.36 -34.18
N PHE A 333 -1.45 -6.75 -34.52
CA PHE A 333 -1.98 -8.09 -34.29
C PHE A 333 -1.23 -9.03 -35.23
N PHE A 334 -0.59 -10.08 -34.69
CA PHE A 334 0.06 -11.20 -35.40
C PHE A 334 1.39 -10.92 -36.14
N GLY A 335 2.41 -11.78 -35.89
CA GLY A 335 3.53 -12.01 -36.81
C GLY A 335 4.93 -12.05 -36.18
N PHE A 336 5.58 -13.22 -36.26
CA PHE A 336 6.97 -13.51 -35.93
C PHE A 336 7.99 -12.81 -36.87
N ASP A 337 9.18 -12.47 -36.35
CA ASP A 337 10.54 -12.70 -36.91
C ASP A 337 11.55 -12.16 -35.87
N GLU A 338 12.38 -12.98 -35.21
CA GLU A 338 13.72 -13.46 -35.63
C GLU A 338 14.72 -12.37 -36.11
N GLU A 339 15.97 -12.54 -35.66
CA GLU A 339 17.21 -11.82 -36.03
C GLU A 339 17.58 -10.51 -35.29
N SER A 340 18.34 -10.65 -34.19
CA SER A 340 19.57 -9.86 -33.97
C SER A 340 20.51 -10.58 -33.00
N VAL A 341 21.31 -11.51 -33.52
CA VAL A 341 22.53 -11.97 -32.87
C VAL A 341 23.66 -11.81 -33.88
N ASP A 342 24.34 -10.68 -33.74
CA ASP A 342 25.55 -10.35 -34.49
C ASP A 342 26.59 -11.45 -34.29
N SER A 343 26.98 -12.08 -35.41
CA SER A 343 28.15 -12.92 -35.52
C SER A 343 29.31 -12.07 -36.05
N GLU A 344 30.43 -12.05 -35.33
CA GLU A 344 31.72 -11.66 -35.90
C GLU A 344 32.80 -12.69 -35.54
N THR A 345 33.25 -13.38 -36.60
CA THR A 345 34.65 -13.74 -36.94
C THR A 345 35.35 -14.89 -36.21
N LEU A 346 35.62 -15.99 -36.94
CA LEU A 346 36.91 -16.34 -37.57
C LEU A 346 36.88 -17.81 -38.09
N SER A 347 36.78 -18.01 -39.42
CA SER A 347 37.82 -18.52 -40.36
C SER A 347 37.95 -20.06 -40.44
N GLU A 348 37.37 -20.72 -41.45
CA GLU A 348 37.87 -20.98 -42.84
C GLU A 348 39.19 -21.75 -42.95
N THR A 349 39.16 -22.97 -43.51
CA THR A 349 39.59 -23.24 -44.91
C THR A 349 39.50 -24.73 -45.26
N SER A 350 38.68 -25.02 -46.26
CA SER A 350 38.68 -26.21 -47.09
C SER A 350 39.68 -26.02 -48.25
N TYR A 351 40.38 -27.09 -48.67
CA TYR A 351 41.18 -27.08 -49.90
C TYR A 351 40.53 -27.92 -51.01
N ASN A 352 40.62 -27.30 -52.19
CA ASN A 352 40.06 -27.58 -53.50
C ASN A 352 40.23 -28.99 -54.08
N THR A 353 39.19 -29.42 -54.77
CA THR A 353 39.26 -30.20 -56.02
C THR A 353 39.75 -29.31 -57.17
N ASP A 354 40.79 -29.73 -57.90
CA ASP A 354 40.80 -29.69 -59.37
C ASP A 354 42.04 -30.42 -59.94
N ARG A 355 41.83 -31.38 -60.85
CA ARG A 355 42.72 -31.61 -61.99
C ARG A 355 42.09 -32.51 -63.04
N THR A 356 42.00 -31.91 -64.21
CA THR A 356 41.53 -32.40 -65.50
C THR A 356 42.60 -33.21 -66.23
N ASP A 357 42.16 -34.32 -66.80
CA ASP A 357 42.51 -35.03 -68.05
C ASP A 357 43.81 -34.77 -68.86
N ARG A 358 44.41 -35.92 -69.26
CA ARG A 358 45.24 -36.30 -70.45
C ARG A 358 46.79 -36.40 -70.42
N THR A 359 47.23 -37.66 -70.24
CA THR A 359 48.23 -38.52 -70.97
C THR A 359 49.63 -38.00 -71.35
N PRO A 360 50.74 -38.78 -71.14
CA PRO A 360 51.05 -39.95 -72.01
C PRO A 360 51.84 -41.15 -71.39
N ALA A 361 51.78 -42.29 -72.11
CA ALA A 361 52.75 -43.41 -72.19
C ALA A 361 52.76 -44.55 -71.13
N THR A 362 52.66 -45.78 -71.66
CA THR A 362 52.80 -47.16 -71.11
C THR A 362 54.21 -47.51 -70.59
N PRO A 363 54.48 -48.72 -70.01
CA PRO A 363 53.64 -49.79 -69.42
C PRO A 363 54.13 -50.23 -68.01
N GLU A 364 53.56 -51.29 -67.45
CA GLU A 364 54.07 -52.17 -66.35
C GLU A 364 53.37 -52.09 -64.98
N GLU A 365 52.44 -53.04 -64.80
CA GLU A 365 52.34 -54.05 -63.71
C GLU A 365 50.92 -54.23 -63.14
N ASP A 366 50.36 -55.40 -63.45
CA ASP A 366 49.12 -55.96 -62.94
C ASP A 366 49.20 -56.23 -61.43
N LEU A 367 48.83 -55.30 -60.53
CA LEU A 367 48.64 -55.63 -59.10
C LEU A 367 47.59 -54.79 -58.31
N ASP A 368 46.73 -53.97 -58.94
CA ASP A 368 45.88 -53.00 -58.19
C ASP A 368 44.36 -53.24 -58.23
N ASP A 369 43.87 -54.42 -58.66
CA ASP A 369 42.43 -54.71 -58.70
C ASP A 369 41.94 -55.54 -57.49
N ALA A 370 42.85 -56.16 -56.74
CA ALA A 370 42.52 -56.93 -55.53
C ALA A 370 42.41 -56.04 -54.28
N THR A 371 43.27 -55.03 -54.14
CA THR A 371 43.32 -54.08 -53.03
C THR A 371 42.11 -53.15 -52.99
N ALA A 372 41.70 -52.60 -54.15
CA ALA A 372 40.50 -51.79 -54.27
C ALA A 372 39.21 -52.58 -53.95
N ARG A 373 39.21 -53.89 -54.26
CA ARG A 373 38.08 -54.78 -53.96
C ARG A 373 38.02 -55.17 -52.48
N GLU A 374 39.16 -55.44 -51.85
CA GLU A 374 39.24 -55.66 -50.40
C GLU A 374 38.85 -54.41 -49.60
N GLU A 375 39.22 -53.21 -50.05
CA GLU A 375 38.79 -51.95 -49.41
C GLU A 375 37.26 -51.73 -49.54
N ALA A 376 36.67 -52.06 -50.69
CA ALA A 376 35.23 -51.99 -50.89
C ALA A 376 34.48 -52.99 -49.99
N ASP A 377 35.00 -54.21 -49.85
CA ASP A 377 34.43 -55.24 -48.97
C ASP A 377 34.53 -54.85 -47.48
N LEU A 378 35.63 -54.21 -47.07
CA LEU A 378 35.78 -53.66 -45.71
C LEU A 378 34.82 -52.52 -45.43
N ARG A 379 34.61 -51.60 -46.39
CA ARG A 379 33.60 -50.53 -46.29
C ARG A 379 32.19 -51.09 -46.20
N PHE A 380 31.88 -52.11 -47.00
CA PHE A 380 30.58 -52.78 -46.95
C PHE A 380 30.33 -53.46 -45.59
N CYS A 381 31.35 -54.12 -45.04
CA CYS A 381 31.28 -54.72 -43.71
C CYS A 381 31.07 -53.66 -42.61
N GLN A 382 31.76 -52.52 -42.69
CA GLN A 382 31.58 -51.40 -41.76
C GLN A 382 30.16 -50.83 -41.84
N LEU A 383 29.69 -50.52 -43.05
CA LEU A 383 28.35 -49.98 -43.27
C LEU A 383 27.26 -50.94 -42.78
N THR A 384 27.45 -52.25 -42.94
CA THR A 384 26.53 -53.27 -42.43
C THR A 384 26.48 -53.28 -40.91
N ARG A 385 27.62 -53.11 -40.23
CA ARG A 385 27.69 -53.02 -38.77
C ARG A 385 27.01 -51.75 -38.26
N GLU A 386 27.22 -50.62 -38.94
CA GLU A 386 26.58 -49.35 -38.63
C GLU A 386 25.07 -49.41 -38.84
N TYR A 387 24.61 -50.00 -39.94
CA TYR A 387 23.19 -50.22 -40.20
C TYR A 387 22.52 -51.06 -39.12
N GLN A 388 23.17 -52.15 -38.67
CA GLN A 388 22.67 -52.96 -37.56
C GLN A 388 22.70 -52.21 -36.22
N ALA A 389 23.72 -51.38 -35.98
CA ALA A 389 23.78 -50.54 -34.78
C ALA A 389 22.65 -49.51 -34.78
N LEU A 390 22.35 -48.91 -35.94
CA LEU A 390 21.25 -47.96 -36.12
C LEU A 390 19.89 -48.65 -35.95
N GLN A 391 19.70 -49.85 -36.51
CA GLN A 391 18.48 -50.63 -36.30
C GLN A 391 18.26 -50.97 -34.82
N ARG A 392 19.32 -51.34 -34.09
CA ARG A 392 19.24 -51.56 -32.63
C ARG A 392 18.94 -50.27 -31.87
N ALA A 393 19.58 -49.15 -32.24
CA ALA A 393 19.31 -47.85 -31.64
C ALA A 393 17.87 -47.39 -31.91
N TYR A 394 17.35 -47.61 -33.11
CA TYR A 394 15.96 -47.33 -33.47
C TYR A 394 14.99 -48.23 -32.69
N ALA A 395 15.28 -49.51 -32.52
CA ALA A 395 14.49 -50.42 -31.69
C ALA A 395 14.47 -49.99 -30.20
N LEU A 396 15.62 -49.59 -29.65
CA LEU A 396 15.73 -49.07 -28.29
C LEU A 396 15.02 -47.72 -28.13
N LEU A 397 15.06 -46.85 -29.14
CA LEU A 397 14.29 -45.61 -29.16
C LEU A 397 12.79 -45.91 -29.27
N GLN A 398 12.37 -46.89 -30.05
CA GLN A 398 10.97 -47.32 -30.13
C GLN A 398 10.48 -47.92 -28.80
N GLU A 399 11.39 -48.58 -28.06
CA GLU A 399 11.17 -49.14 -26.72
C GLU A 399 11.13 -48.04 -25.65
N GLN A 400 11.98 -47.00 -25.73
CA GLN A 400 12.00 -45.84 -24.82
C GLN A 400 10.90 -44.81 -25.10
N VAL A 401 10.55 -44.59 -26.37
CA VAL A 401 9.45 -43.71 -26.79
C VAL A 401 8.11 -44.43 -26.61
N GLY A 402 8.12 -45.72 -26.28
CA GLY A 402 6.95 -46.49 -25.91
C GLY A 402 5.90 -46.46 -27.02
N GLY A 403 6.04 -47.37 -27.99
CA GLY A 403 4.86 -47.85 -28.70
C GLY A 403 3.80 -48.22 -27.66
N THR A 404 2.71 -47.44 -27.61
CA THR A 404 1.66 -47.48 -26.57
C THR A 404 2.03 -46.95 -25.18
N LEU A 405 2.67 -45.78 -25.06
CA LEU A 405 2.45 -44.91 -23.88
C LEU A 405 1.01 -44.39 -23.90
N ASP A 406 0.10 -45.33 -23.65
CA ASP A 406 -1.16 -45.23 -22.96
C ASP A 406 -1.98 -43.98 -23.34
N ALA A 407 -2.61 -44.05 -24.51
CA ALA A 407 -3.60 -43.07 -24.94
C ALA A 407 -4.67 -42.83 -23.86
N GLU A 408 -4.95 -43.80 -22.98
CA GLU A 408 -5.81 -43.59 -21.82
C GLU A 408 -5.15 -42.79 -20.70
N ARG A 409 -3.86 -42.98 -20.40
CA ARG A 409 -3.13 -42.08 -19.49
C ARG A 409 -3.04 -40.67 -20.05
N GLU A 410 -2.70 -40.52 -21.33
CA GLU A 410 -2.60 -39.20 -21.95
C GLU A 410 -3.98 -38.52 -22.03
N ALA A 411 -5.06 -39.29 -22.23
CA ALA A 411 -6.44 -38.81 -22.13
C ALA A 411 -6.80 -38.42 -20.69
N ARG A 412 -6.45 -39.22 -19.67
CA ARG A 412 -6.69 -38.88 -18.25
C ARG A 412 -5.91 -37.65 -17.81
N THR A 413 -4.66 -37.50 -18.27
CA THR A 413 -3.86 -36.31 -18.01
C THR A 413 -4.46 -35.10 -18.71
N ARG A 414 -4.92 -35.23 -19.97
CA ARG A 414 -5.66 -34.16 -20.66
C ARG A 414 -6.96 -33.79 -19.92
N GLU A 415 -7.77 -34.76 -19.51
CA GLU A 415 -9.01 -34.53 -18.76
C GLU A 415 -8.75 -33.86 -17.41
N GLN A 416 -7.72 -34.28 -16.69
CA GLN A 416 -7.30 -33.67 -15.43
C GLN A 416 -6.85 -32.22 -15.64
N LEU A 417 -6.00 -31.96 -16.64
CA LEU A 417 -5.57 -30.61 -16.98
C LEU A 417 -6.74 -29.73 -17.44
N GLN A 418 -7.71 -30.30 -18.14
CA GLN A 418 -8.91 -29.60 -18.58
C GLN A 418 -9.83 -29.26 -17.39
N ALA A 419 -9.97 -30.17 -16.42
CA ALA A 419 -10.69 -29.93 -15.18
C ALA A 419 -10.02 -28.86 -14.32
N ASP A 420 -8.69 -28.87 -14.22
CA ASP A 420 -7.93 -27.88 -13.46
C ASP A 420 -7.94 -26.51 -14.14
N LEU A 421 -7.89 -26.47 -15.47
CA LEU A 421 -8.06 -25.24 -16.26
C LEU A 421 -9.43 -24.62 -16.01
N LEU A 422 -10.52 -25.41 -16.04
CA LEU A 422 -11.87 -24.93 -15.72
C LEU A 422 -11.96 -24.43 -14.26
N ARG A 423 -11.32 -25.12 -13.32
CA ARG A 423 -11.29 -24.72 -11.90
C ARG A 423 -10.55 -23.40 -11.69
N CYS A 424 -9.43 -23.22 -12.39
CA CYS A 424 -8.68 -21.97 -12.39
C CYS A 424 -9.47 -20.84 -13.05
N GLN A 425 -10.16 -21.10 -14.17
CA GLN A 425 -11.03 -20.13 -14.82
C GLN A 425 -12.17 -19.68 -13.90
N ALA A 426 -12.88 -20.60 -13.26
CA ALA A 426 -13.92 -20.27 -12.29
C ALA A 426 -13.38 -19.42 -11.13
N LYS A 427 -12.17 -19.75 -10.63
CA LYS A 427 -11.51 -18.98 -9.58
C LYS A 427 -11.09 -17.59 -10.06
N ILE A 428 -10.66 -17.46 -11.31
CA ILE A 428 -10.36 -16.16 -11.93
C ILE A 428 -11.64 -15.35 -12.04
N GLU A 429 -12.73 -15.92 -12.54
CA GLU A 429 -14.03 -15.24 -12.63
C GLU A 429 -14.56 -14.79 -11.26
N ASP A 430 -14.43 -15.62 -10.23
CA ASP A 430 -14.84 -15.25 -8.87
C ASP A 430 -13.95 -14.13 -8.29
N LEU A 431 -12.64 -14.19 -8.55
CA LEU A 431 -11.72 -13.12 -8.15
C LEU A 431 -11.97 -11.83 -8.92
N GLU A 432 -12.29 -11.90 -10.21
CA GLU A 432 -12.67 -10.77 -11.05
C GLU A 432 -13.99 -10.15 -10.56
N LYS A 433 -15.01 -10.95 -10.22
CA LYS A 433 -16.24 -10.48 -9.58
C LYS A 433 -15.95 -9.78 -8.25
N LEU A 434 -15.13 -10.37 -7.39
CA LEU A 434 -14.72 -9.75 -6.12
C LEU A 434 -13.90 -8.47 -6.34
N LEU A 435 -13.12 -8.37 -7.41
CA LEU A 435 -12.36 -7.18 -7.79
C LEU A 435 -13.27 -6.07 -8.32
N VAL A 436 -14.29 -6.43 -9.10
CA VAL A 436 -15.34 -5.52 -9.56
C VAL A 436 -16.16 -5.03 -8.36
N GLU A 437 -16.54 -5.91 -7.43
CA GLU A 437 -17.25 -5.56 -6.19
C GLU A 437 -16.40 -4.69 -5.25
N LYS A 438 -15.09 -4.98 -5.10
CA LYS A 438 -14.16 -4.11 -4.35
C LYS A 438 -13.83 -2.80 -5.07
N GLY A 439 -13.90 -2.78 -6.40
CA GLY A 439 -13.80 -1.57 -7.23
C GLY A 439 -15.07 -0.73 -7.24
N GLN A 440 -16.19 -1.31 -6.79
CA GLN A 440 -17.50 -0.69 -6.60
C GLN A 440 -17.84 -0.58 -5.11
N ASP A 441 -16.99 0.09 -4.34
CA ASP A 441 -17.50 0.69 -3.10
C ASP A 441 -18.42 1.85 -3.50
N SER A 442 -19.62 1.53 -4.00
CA SER A 442 -20.61 2.48 -4.56
C SER A 442 -20.87 3.60 -3.57
N LYS A 443 -20.84 3.28 -2.27
CA LYS A 443 -20.93 4.24 -1.18
C LYS A 443 -19.76 5.21 -1.17
N TRP A 444 -18.52 4.74 -1.29
CA TRP A 444 -17.35 5.63 -1.35
C TRP A 444 -17.37 6.53 -2.59
N VAL A 445 -17.76 6.00 -3.75
CA VAL A 445 -17.88 6.80 -4.98
C VAL A 445 -18.97 7.85 -4.83
N GLU A 446 -20.14 7.48 -4.31
CA GLU A 446 -21.26 8.39 -4.04
C GLU A 446 -20.91 9.45 -2.99
N GLU A 447 -20.25 9.06 -1.89
CA GLU A 447 -19.76 9.96 -0.84
C GLU A 447 -18.72 10.94 -1.37
N LYS A 448 -17.77 10.45 -2.18
CA LYS A 448 -16.77 11.31 -2.86
C LYS A 448 -17.45 12.29 -3.80
N GLN A 449 -18.46 11.87 -4.55
CA GLN A 449 -19.19 12.76 -5.46
C GLN A 449 -20.05 13.77 -4.71
N LEU A 450 -20.67 13.38 -3.60
CA LEU A 450 -21.39 14.27 -2.72
C LEU A 450 -20.45 15.32 -2.10
N LEU A 451 -19.27 14.90 -1.63
CA LEU A 451 -18.22 15.77 -1.11
C LEU A 451 -17.71 16.77 -2.15
N ILE A 452 -17.61 16.37 -3.42
CA ILE A 452 -17.22 17.28 -4.49
C ILE A 452 -18.30 18.35 -4.71
N ARG A 453 -19.58 17.97 -4.75
CA ARG A 453 -20.69 18.92 -4.89
C ARG A 453 -20.77 19.89 -3.72
N THR A 454 -20.70 19.40 -2.48
CA THR A 454 -20.74 20.26 -1.30
C THR A 454 -19.56 21.22 -1.23
N ASN A 455 -18.35 20.78 -1.60
CA ASN A 455 -17.20 21.68 -1.70
C ASN A 455 -17.41 22.76 -2.77
N GLN A 456 -18.04 22.43 -3.89
CA GLN A 456 -18.35 23.41 -4.93
C GLN A 456 -19.37 24.46 -4.45
N ASP A 457 -20.43 24.02 -3.76
CA ASP A 457 -21.41 24.93 -3.15
C ASP A 457 -20.78 25.84 -2.08
N LEU A 458 -19.84 25.30 -1.29
CA LEU A 458 -19.09 26.06 -0.30
C LEU A 458 -18.16 27.09 -0.95
N LEU A 459 -17.47 26.73 -2.03
CA LEU A 459 -16.64 27.65 -2.79
C LEU A 459 -17.47 28.81 -3.38
N GLU A 460 -18.64 28.52 -3.94
CA GLU A 460 -19.54 29.56 -4.44
C GLU A 460 -20.10 30.44 -3.32
N LYS A 461 -20.33 29.88 -2.13
CA LYS A 461 -20.75 30.65 -0.95
C LYS A 461 -19.63 31.55 -0.44
N ILE A 462 -18.40 31.04 -0.37
CA ILE A 462 -17.22 31.83 0.01
C ILE A 462 -17.05 32.99 -0.98
N TYR A 463 -17.10 32.72 -2.28
CA TYR A 463 -16.97 33.76 -3.29
C TYR A 463 -18.05 34.86 -3.16
N ARG A 464 -19.30 34.49 -2.87
CA ARG A 464 -20.36 35.47 -2.60
C ARG A 464 -20.08 36.31 -1.36
N LEU A 465 -19.67 35.67 -0.26
CA LEU A 465 -19.33 36.38 0.98
C LEU A 465 -18.12 37.31 0.80
N GLU A 466 -17.12 36.91 0.00
CA GLU A 466 -15.99 37.78 -0.35
C GLU A 466 -16.42 39.00 -1.17
N MET A 467 -17.39 38.86 -2.07
CA MET A 467 -17.97 39.99 -2.81
C MET A 467 -18.75 40.93 -1.88
N GLU A 468 -19.57 40.38 -0.99
CA GLU A 468 -20.30 41.16 0.02
C GLU A 468 -19.34 41.88 0.99
N GLU A 469 -18.28 41.22 1.43
CA GLU A 469 -17.24 41.81 2.28
C GLU A 469 -16.56 42.99 1.56
N ASN A 470 -16.19 42.83 0.29
CA ASN A 470 -15.59 43.91 -0.50
C ASN A 470 -16.55 45.08 -0.69
N GLN A 471 -17.85 44.80 -0.89
CA GLN A 471 -18.86 45.84 -0.99
C GLN A 471 -18.98 46.61 0.34
N LEU A 472 -19.08 45.90 1.47
CA LEU A 472 -19.15 46.52 2.80
C LEU A 472 -17.89 47.32 3.15
N LYS A 473 -16.71 46.86 2.71
CA LYS A 473 -15.46 47.62 2.86
C LYS A 473 -15.50 48.95 2.10
N ASN A 474 -16.03 48.95 0.88
CA ASN A 474 -16.20 50.18 0.11
C ASN A 474 -17.21 51.12 0.77
N GLU A 475 -18.37 50.60 1.20
CA GLU A 475 -19.38 51.39 1.92
C GLU A 475 -18.84 51.97 3.24
N MET A 476 -18.02 51.20 3.96
CA MET A 476 -17.31 51.67 5.16
C MET A 476 -16.30 52.78 4.83
N GLN A 477 -15.58 52.67 3.72
CA GLN A 477 -14.65 53.72 3.30
C GLN A 477 -15.40 55.00 2.89
N ASP A 478 -16.47 54.88 2.12
CA ASP A 478 -17.32 56.01 1.76
C ASP A 478 -17.89 56.71 3.01
N ALA A 479 -18.31 55.94 4.02
CA ALA A 479 -18.79 56.48 5.29
C ALA A 479 -17.68 57.18 6.09
N LYS A 480 -16.43 56.67 6.06
CA LYS A 480 -15.28 57.35 6.67
C LYS A 480 -14.97 58.67 5.97
N ASP A 481 -14.92 58.68 4.65
CA ASP A 481 -14.65 59.89 3.85
C ASP A 481 -15.74 60.95 4.09
N GLN A 482 -17.01 60.52 4.20
CA GLN A 482 -18.12 61.41 4.58
C GLN A 482 -17.96 61.95 6.00
N ASN A 483 -17.53 61.13 6.96
CA ASN A 483 -17.31 61.57 8.34
C ASN A 483 -16.14 62.57 8.43
N GLU A 484 -15.03 62.33 7.72
CA GLU A 484 -13.93 63.28 7.62
C GLU A 484 -14.40 64.62 7.04
N LEU A 485 -15.22 64.61 5.98
CA LEU A 485 -15.80 65.83 5.42
C LEU A 485 -16.69 66.58 6.42
N LEU A 486 -17.49 65.85 7.20
CA LEU A 486 -18.30 66.44 8.26
C LEU A 486 -17.44 67.02 9.39
N GLU A 487 -16.36 66.35 9.78
CA GLU A 487 -15.38 66.87 10.76
C GLU A 487 -14.75 68.18 10.26
N PHE A 488 -14.32 68.25 8.99
CA PHE A 488 -13.85 69.49 8.39
C PHE A 488 -14.92 70.59 8.43
N ARG A 489 -16.17 70.24 8.10
CA ARG A 489 -17.27 71.21 8.11
C ARG A 489 -17.58 71.72 9.52
N VAL A 490 -17.55 70.86 10.53
CA VAL A 490 -17.72 71.25 11.94
C VAL A 490 -16.60 72.20 12.35
N LEU A 491 -15.34 71.87 12.04
CA LEU A 491 -14.20 72.73 12.35
C LEU A 491 -14.31 74.10 11.68
N GLU A 492 -14.74 74.17 10.41
CA GLU A 492 -15.01 75.45 9.73
C GLU A 492 -16.07 76.29 10.44
N LEU A 493 -17.15 75.64 10.90
CA LEU A 493 -18.23 76.31 11.62
C LEU A 493 -17.74 76.79 13.00
N GLU A 494 -16.98 75.98 13.75
CA GLU A 494 -16.38 76.37 15.02
C GLU A 494 -15.41 77.55 14.90
N VAL A 495 -14.61 77.60 13.82
CA VAL A 495 -13.74 78.73 13.52
C VAL A 495 -14.55 79.98 13.17
N ARG A 496 -15.60 79.86 12.35
CA ARG A 496 -16.49 80.98 12.02
C ARG A 496 -17.23 81.51 13.24
N ASP A 497 -17.75 80.63 14.09
CA ASP A 497 -18.43 81.00 15.32
C ASP A 497 -17.46 81.65 16.32
N SER A 498 -16.22 81.14 16.41
CA SER A 498 -15.17 81.77 17.22
C SER A 498 -14.79 83.17 16.73
N ILE A 499 -14.74 83.38 15.41
CA ILE A 499 -14.49 84.70 14.81
C ILE A 499 -15.69 85.63 15.01
N CYS A 500 -16.91 85.12 14.85
CA CYS A 500 -18.16 85.86 15.07
C CYS A 500 -18.32 86.29 16.55
N CYS A 501 -18.01 85.38 17.49
CA CYS A 501 -18.01 85.67 18.92
C CYS A 501 -16.96 86.72 19.32
N LYS A 502 -15.77 86.70 18.71
CA LYS A 502 -14.72 87.71 18.95
C LYS A 502 -15.06 89.08 18.39
N LEU A 503 -15.92 89.18 17.38
CA LEU A 503 -16.41 90.45 16.85
C LEU A 503 -17.65 90.97 17.60
N SER A 504 -18.37 90.10 18.32
CA SER A 504 -19.63 90.45 18.99
C SER A 504 -19.49 90.81 20.48
N ASN A 505 -18.50 90.32 21.22
CA ASN A 505 -18.42 90.56 22.67
C ASN A 505 -17.07 91.11 23.12
N GLY A 506 -17.03 92.44 23.31
CA GLY A 506 -16.30 93.01 24.43
C GLY A 506 -17.07 92.72 25.72
N ALA A 507 -16.95 91.51 26.27
CA ALA A 507 -17.40 91.17 27.61
C ALA A 507 -16.76 89.86 28.09
N ASP A 508 -16.05 89.95 29.21
CA ASP A 508 -15.43 88.84 29.95
C ASP A 508 -16.44 87.73 30.26
N ILE A 509 -16.20 86.52 29.77
CA ILE A 509 -16.79 85.30 30.32
C ILE A 509 -15.67 84.27 30.49
N LEU A 510 -15.32 84.02 31.75
CA LEU A 510 -14.46 82.92 32.21
C LEU A 510 -15.03 81.58 31.71
N PHE A 511 -14.23 80.83 30.96
CA PHE A 511 -14.50 79.44 30.61
C PHE A 511 -13.73 78.53 31.57
N GLU A 512 -14.45 77.84 32.44
CA GLU A 512 -13.93 76.75 33.28
C GLU A 512 -13.95 75.44 32.47
N PRO A 513 -12.83 74.75 32.23
CA PRO A 513 -12.82 73.53 31.43
C PRO A 513 -13.12 72.32 32.34
N LYS A 514 -14.36 71.83 32.31
CA LYS A 514 -14.65 70.45 32.74
C LYS A 514 -14.31 69.49 31.60
N LEU A 515 -13.05 69.05 31.56
CA LEU A 515 -12.71 67.78 30.95
C LEU A 515 -13.40 66.66 31.73
N LYS A 516 -14.35 65.99 31.09
CA LYS A 516 -14.75 64.63 31.43
C LYS A 516 -14.67 63.82 30.15
N PHE A 517 -13.59 63.07 29.99
CA PHE A 517 -13.57 61.71 29.45
C PHE A 517 -12.17 61.14 29.64
N MET A 518 -12.02 60.24 30.62
CA MET A 518 -11.59 58.84 30.46
C MET A 518 -11.99 58.08 31.72
#